data_AF-A0A371BD54-F1
#
_entry.id   AF-A0A371BD54-F1
#
_cell.length_a   1.000
_cell.length_b   1.000
_cell.length_c   1.000
_cell.angle_alpha   90.00
_cell.angle_beta   90.00
_cell.angle_gamma   90.00
#
_symmetry.space_group_name_H-M   'P 1'
#
loop_
_entity.id
_entity.type
_entity.pdbx_description
1 polymer ?
#
loop_
_entity_poly.entity_id
_entity_poly.type
_entity_poly.pdbx_seq_one_letter_code
_entity_poly.pdbx_strand_id
1 'polypeptide(L)'
;MAPAMSYLRMSCRCGSYWPKVMADWAWERKAAGRKTRLVLAPIIASDSAGFFARVVMKQITFGLALPVLAALAAGLLTGTTDSQVRAAPIAAPVPPGEAAKAKPVVLASHRAVYDLKLAKSSGSRGIQAARGRILYDFSGSACDGYELHFRQVSQLDSGEGKTILSDLRSTTWENTDASKFRFNSENLLNDKVTDTVDGSAERGASGVKVGLNKPTSKTFNVPADVVFPTEHMRRIIEAARAGKTILEFPVYDGSDGGEKLYHTLTVIGAAIDPAQKPADDVTGKDPAMAGMLRWPVTVSYFDKKSEDSERTGEQTPVYAIAFELYENGISRALVLDYNDFTIKGDLSSLEMKKAKVCQ
;
A
#
# COMPACT_ATOMS: atom_id res chain seq x y z
N MET A 1 10.49 -62.23 26.44
CA MET A 1 9.82 -60.97 26.81
C MET A 1 9.43 -60.29 25.50
N ALA A 2 8.21 -60.37 24.95
CA ALA A 2 6.90 -60.94 25.34
C ALA A 2 6.79 -62.48 25.11
N PRO A 3 5.63 -63.21 25.26
CA PRO A 3 4.32 -62.99 24.57
C PRO A 3 2.99 -63.38 25.31
N ALA A 4 1.88 -62.89 24.73
CA ALA A 4 0.55 -63.50 24.45
C ALA A 4 -0.28 -64.37 25.44
N MET A 5 -1.59 -64.07 25.54
CA MET A 5 -2.76 -64.81 24.95
C MET A 5 -3.99 -65.05 25.85
N SER A 6 -5.19 -64.93 25.21
CA SER A 6 -6.53 -65.52 25.51
C SER A 6 -7.46 -64.88 26.56
N TYR A 7 -8.81 -64.94 26.49
CA TYR A 7 -9.88 -65.01 25.47
C TYR A 7 -11.23 -64.98 26.25
N LEU A 8 -12.31 -64.32 25.76
CA LEU A 8 -13.76 -64.73 25.79
C LEU A 8 -14.66 -63.55 25.26
N ARG A 9 -15.24 -63.60 24.03
CA ARG A 9 -16.64 -63.96 23.61
C ARG A 9 -17.77 -63.24 24.40
N MET A 10 -18.90 -62.72 23.86
CA MET A 10 -19.68 -62.82 22.59
C MET A 10 -20.74 -61.67 22.62
N SER A 11 -21.15 -60.98 21.55
CA SER A 11 -22.33 -61.31 20.71
C SER A 11 -22.77 -60.09 19.85
N CYS A 12 -23.42 -60.38 18.71
CA CYS A 12 -23.80 -59.48 17.60
C CYS A 12 -25.10 -58.67 17.78
N ARG A 13 -25.26 -57.56 17.04
CA ARG A 13 -26.35 -57.34 16.04
C ARG A 13 -26.24 -56.01 15.26
N CYS A 14 -26.45 -56.10 13.94
CA CYS A 14 -26.73 -55.01 13.00
C CYS A 14 -28.18 -54.48 13.16
N GLY A 15 -28.45 -53.27 12.67
CA GLY A 15 -29.83 -52.84 12.39
C GLY A 15 -29.99 -51.35 12.07
N SER A 16 -30.05 -51.02 10.78
CA SER A 16 -30.53 -49.79 10.17
C SER A 16 -32.05 -49.63 10.30
N TYR A 17 -32.58 -48.40 10.44
CA TYR A 17 -34.02 -48.12 10.26
C TYR A 17 -34.27 -46.66 9.79
N TRP A 18 -34.74 -46.53 8.55
CA TRP A 18 -35.64 -45.47 8.05
C TRP A 18 -37.07 -46.02 8.15
N PRO A 19 -38.14 -45.21 8.24
CA PRO A 19 -38.88 -44.86 7.01
C PRO A 19 -39.65 -43.50 7.01
N LYS A 20 -39.94 -42.99 5.80
CA LYS A 20 -41.09 -42.09 5.44
C LYS A 20 -42.40 -42.92 5.51
N VAL A 21 -43.63 -42.40 5.60
CA VAL A 21 -44.50 -41.88 4.52
C VAL A 21 -45.86 -41.42 5.12
N MET A 22 -46.59 -40.54 4.40
CA MET A 22 -48.06 -40.31 4.35
C MET A 22 -48.69 -39.46 5.48
N ALA A 23 -49.70 -38.61 5.28
CA ALA A 23 -50.53 -38.20 4.14
C ALA A 23 -51.36 -36.95 4.52
N ASP A 24 -51.84 -36.22 3.50
CA ASP A 24 -53.08 -35.41 3.39
C ASP A 24 -53.37 -34.33 4.47
N TRP A 25 -53.83 -33.13 4.13
CA TRP A 25 -55.24 -32.84 3.79
C TRP A 25 -55.32 -31.47 3.07
N ALA A 26 -56.11 -31.41 2.01
CA ALA A 26 -56.52 -30.19 1.33
C ALA A 26 -57.89 -29.71 1.87
N TRP A 27 -58.06 -28.40 2.09
CA TRP A 27 -59.39 -27.77 2.04
C TRP A 27 -59.28 -26.27 1.73
N GLU A 28 -60.04 -25.84 0.71
CA GLU A 28 -60.26 -24.44 0.31
C GLU A 28 -61.17 -23.69 1.30
N ARG A 29 -60.93 -22.39 1.53
CA ARG A 29 -61.86 -21.30 1.10
C ARG A 29 -61.42 -19.90 1.55
N LYS A 30 -61.75 -18.93 0.67
CA LYS A 30 -61.71 -17.47 0.76
C LYS A 30 -62.26 -16.89 2.08
N ALA A 31 -61.70 -15.75 2.53
CA ALA A 31 -62.37 -14.43 2.53
C ALA A 31 -61.68 -13.42 3.46
N ALA A 32 -61.77 -12.15 3.06
CA ALA A 32 -61.20 -10.97 3.69
C ALA A 32 -61.77 -10.66 5.09
N GLY A 33 -60.96 -10.01 5.94
CA GLY A 33 -61.43 -9.48 7.22
C GLY A 33 -60.34 -8.78 8.02
N ARG A 34 -60.28 -7.45 7.91
CA ARG A 34 -59.48 -6.54 8.74
C ARG A 34 -59.74 -6.80 10.23
N LYS A 35 -58.69 -7.09 11.01
CA LYS A 35 -58.65 -6.84 12.46
C LYS A 35 -57.27 -6.33 12.85
N THR A 36 -57.25 -5.08 13.29
CA THR A 36 -56.16 -4.42 14.01
C THR A 36 -55.79 -5.28 15.22
N ARG A 37 -54.54 -5.74 15.28
CA ARG A 37 -53.98 -6.41 16.46
C ARG A 37 -52.69 -5.71 16.82
N LEU A 38 -52.68 -5.15 18.03
CA LEU A 38 -51.51 -4.62 18.72
C LEU A 38 -50.47 -5.75 18.80
N VAL A 39 -49.36 -5.61 18.08
CA VAL A 39 -48.22 -6.53 18.17
C VAL A 39 -47.19 -5.86 19.06
N LEU A 40 -46.94 -6.45 20.23
CA LEU A 40 -45.71 -6.22 20.99
C LEU A 40 -44.53 -6.51 20.05
N ALA A 41 -43.77 -5.48 19.71
CA ALA A 41 -42.51 -5.65 19.02
C ALA A 41 -41.55 -6.45 19.91
N PRO A 42 -40.96 -7.55 19.44
CA PRO A 42 -39.76 -8.06 20.08
C PRO A 42 -38.67 -7.01 19.88
N ILE A 43 -38.06 -6.58 20.98
CA ILE A 43 -36.81 -5.83 20.98
C ILE A 43 -35.79 -6.71 20.26
N ILE A 44 -35.56 -6.40 18.98
CA ILE A 44 -34.49 -7.02 18.20
C ILE A 44 -33.20 -6.56 18.87
N ALA A 45 -32.50 -7.52 19.49
CA ALA A 45 -31.13 -7.37 19.91
C ALA A 45 -30.35 -6.72 18.77
N SER A 46 -29.87 -5.51 19.02
CA SER A 46 -29.01 -4.74 18.12
C SER A 46 -27.92 -5.65 17.56
N ASP A 47 -28.01 -5.93 16.27
CA ASP A 47 -27.06 -6.69 15.46
C ASP A 47 -25.74 -5.92 15.30
N SER A 48 -25.05 -5.69 16.41
CA SER A 48 -23.73 -5.07 16.46
C SER A 48 -22.66 -5.99 15.88
N ALA A 49 -22.89 -7.31 15.85
CA ALA A 49 -21.99 -8.26 15.22
C ALA A 49 -21.96 -8.12 13.68
N GLY A 50 -23.13 -7.93 13.04
CA GLY A 50 -23.24 -7.74 11.58
C GLY A 50 -22.70 -6.40 11.08
N PHE A 51 -22.80 -5.33 11.87
CA PHE A 51 -22.23 -4.02 11.53
C PHE A 51 -20.70 -4.01 11.61
N PHE A 52 -20.12 -4.62 12.65
CA PHE A 52 -18.65 -4.75 12.79
C PHE A 52 -18.04 -5.59 11.67
N ALA A 53 -18.68 -6.72 11.30
CA ALA A 53 -18.23 -7.51 10.16
C ALA A 53 -18.29 -6.72 8.85
N ARG A 54 -19.31 -5.88 8.64
CA ARG A 54 -19.41 -5.02 7.45
C ARG A 54 -18.44 -3.84 7.47
N VAL A 55 -18.13 -3.23 8.61
CA VAL A 55 -17.13 -2.14 8.66
C VAL A 55 -15.72 -2.68 8.48
N VAL A 56 -15.39 -3.82 9.10
CA VAL A 56 -14.07 -4.47 8.98
C VAL A 56 -13.88 -5.11 7.60
N MET A 57 -14.90 -5.80 7.05
CA MET A 57 -14.83 -6.34 5.70
C MET A 57 -14.88 -5.23 4.65
N LYS A 58 -15.60 -4.13 4.86
CA LYS A 58 -15.59 -2.98 3.95
C LYS A 58 -14.43 -2.01 4.18
N GLN A 59 -13.56 -2.24 5.16
CA GLN A 59 -12.29 -1.53 5.33
C GLN A 59 -11.07 -2.42 5.01
N ILE A 60 -11.28 -3.72 4.81
CA ILE A 60 -10.21 -4.66 4.47
C ILE A 60 -10.44 -5.34 3.11
N THR A 61 -11.66 -5.31 2.58
CA THR A 61 -11.95 -5.53 1.15
C THR A 61 -12.16 -4.21 0.39
N PHE A 62 -11.94 -3.07 1.03
CA PHE A 62 -11.79 -1.80 0.32
C PHE A 62 -10.35 -1.35 0.53
N GLY A 63 -9.57 -1.42 -0.55
CA GLY A 63 -8.58 -0.40 -0.79
C GLY A 63 -9.22 0.97 -0.54
N LEU A 64 -8.55 1.73 0.33
CA LEU A 64 -8.86 3.06 0.84
C LEU A 64 -9.81 3.91 -0.03
N ALA A 65 -10.91 4.41 0.56
CA ALA A 65 -11.67 5.55 0.04
C ALA A 65 -12.55 6.26 1.09
N LEU A 66 -12.19 7.53 1.38
CA LEU A 66 -13.02 8.76 1.61
C LEU A 66 -14.01 8.85 2.82
N PRO A 67 -14.42 10.06 3.32
CA PRO A 67 -14.38 11.41 2.70
C PRO A 67 -14.05 12.68 3.57
N VAL A 68 -13.49 13.70 2.89
CA VAL A 68 -13.81 15.17 2.83
C VAL A 68 -13.75 16.08 4.09
N LEU A 69 -12.89 17.12 4.05
CA LEU A 69 -13.30 18.54 4.09
C LEU A 69 -12.17 19.49 3.61
N ALA A 70 -12.46 20.31 2.59
CA ALA A 70 -11.58 21.31 2.02
C ALA A 70 -11.66 22.66 2.77
N ALA A 71 -10.53 23.35 2.90
CA ALA A 71 -10.48 24.78 3.22
C ALA A 71 -9.33 25.44 2.44
N LEU A 72 -9.70 26.10 1.33
CA LEU A 72 -8.86 27.03 0.58
C LEU A 72 -8.94 28.42 1.24
N ALA A 73 -7.78 29.04 1.50
CA ALA A 73 -7.68 30.46 1.78
C ALA A 73 -6.66 31.08 0.81
N ALA A 74 -7.19 31.80 -0.19
CA ALA A 74 -6.43 32.63 -1.12
C ALA A 74 -6.18 34.00 -0.47
N GLY A 75 -4.90 34.38 -0.32
CA GLY A 75 -4.49 35.74 0.03
C GLY A 75 -4.00 36.47 -1.20
N LEU A 76 -4.80 37.40 -1.72
CA LEU A 76 -4.35 38.43 -2.65
C LEU A 76 -3.49 39.46 -1.89
N LEU A 77 -2.31 39.76 -2.40
CA LEU A 77 -1.60 41.00 -2.09
C LEU A 77 -1.32 41.74 -3.39
N THR A 78 -1.98 42.88 -3.52
CA THR A 78 -1.76 43.92 -4.53
C THR A 78 -0.51 44.71 -4.14
N GLY A 79 0.44 44.81 -5.07
CA GLY A 79 1.63 45.64 -4.92
C GLY A 79 2.04 46.21 -6.26
N THR A 80 1.63 47.45 -6.52
CA THR A 80 2.06 48.28 -7.65
C THR A 80 3.40 48.92 -7.32
N THR A 81 4.45 48.67 -8.11
CA THR A 81 5.63 49.55 -8.15
C THR A 81 6.17 49.69 -9.57
N ASP A 82 6.47 50.94 -9.87
CA ASP A 82 6.99 51.56 -11.09
C ASP A 82 8.04 50.78 -11.89
N SER A 83 7.85 50.81 -13.21
CA SER A 83 8.82 50.37 -14.22
C SER A 83 9.90 51.43 -14.44
N GLN A 84 11.16 51.03 -14.24
CA GLN A 84 12.31 51.69 -14.84
C GLN A 84 13.04 50.66 -15.70
N VAL A 85 12.80 50.72 -17.01
CA VAL A 85 13.45 49.86 -18.01
C VAL A 85 14.87 50.35 -18.24
N ARG A 86 15.84 49.77 -17.53
CA ARG A 86 17.26 49.83 -17.91
C ARG A 86 17.54 48.71 -18.90
N ALA A 87 17.97 49.07 -20.12
CA ALA A 87 18.44 48.14 -21.12
C ALA A 87 19.64 47.34 -20.56
N ALA A 88 19.48 46.01 -20.45
CA ALA A 88 20.54 45.09 -20.06
C ALA A 88 21.47 44.81 -21.25
N PRO A 89 22.78 44.65 -21.03
CA PRO A 89 23.72 44.27 -22.08
C PRO A 89 23.40 42.85 -22.58
N ILE A 90 23.46 42.68 -23.89
CA ILE A 90 23.27 41.40 -24.60
C ILE A 90 24.37 40.45 -24.13
N ALA A 91 24.01 39.44 -23.33
CA ALA A 91 24.92 38.39 -22.91
C ALA A 91 25.34 37.55 -24.11
N ALA A 92 26.65 37.33 -24.25
CA ALA A 92 27.22 36.44 -25.26
C ALA A 92 26.67 35.00 -25.10
N PRO A 93 26.51 34.25 -26.20
CA PRO A 93 26.05 32.87 -26.14
C PRO A 93 27.03 32.02 -25.34
N VAL A 94 26.55 31.50 -24.21
CA VAL A 94 27.25 30.47 -23.44
C VAL A 94 27.36 29.23 -24.33
N PRO A 95 28.57 28.66 -24.55
CA PRO A 95 28.70 27.43 -25.31
C PRO A 95 27.86 26.33 -24.66
N PRO A 96 27.22 25.43 -25.42
CA PRO A 96 26.46 24.33 -24.87
C PRO A 96 27.40 23.51 -23.97
N GLY A 97 27.22 23.66 -22.66
CA GLY A 97 27.90 22.85 -21.67
C GLY A 97 27.57 21.40 -21.95
N GLU A 98 28.61 20.61 -22.15
CA GLU A 98 28.55 19.16 -22.26
C GLU A 98 27.68 18.67 -21.10
N ALA A 99 26.47 18.18 -21.40
CA ALA A 99 25.55 17.68 -20.39
C ALA A 99 26.27 16.55 -19.68
N ALA A 100 26.79 16.83 -18.48
CA ALA A 100 27.45 15.84 -17.66
C ALA A 100 26.49 14.65 -17.53
N LYS A 101 26.87 13.49 -18.08
CA LYS A 101 26.03 12.29 -18.00
C LYS A 101 25.69 12.07 -16.54
N ALA A 102 24.41 12.15 -16.21
CA ALA A 102 23.94 11.95 -14.85
C ALA A 102 24.47 10.60 -14.36
N LYS A 103 25.11 10.60 -13.19
CA LYS A 103 25.61 9.35 -12.60
C LYS A 103 24.42 8.40 -12.39
N PRO A 104 24.51 7.14 -12.82
CA PRO A 104 23.44 6.17 -12.59
C PRO A 104 23.04 6.12 -11.12
N VAL A 105 21.75 5.95 -10.84
CA VAL A 105 21.28 5.68 -9.47
C VAL A 105 21.71 4.28 -9.08
N VAL A 106 22.46 4.17 -7.99
CA VAL A 106 22.89 2.90 -7.40
C VAL A 106 22.09 2.71 -6.12
N LEU A 107 21.16 1.77 -6.14
CA LEU A 107 20.36 1.42 -4.97
C LEU A 107 21.16 0.49 -4.05
N ALA A 108 21.25 0.85 -2.77
CA ALA A 108 21.95 0.06 -1.78
C ALA A 108 21.10 -1.14 -1.35
N SER A 109 21.69 -2.33 -1.32
CA SER A 109 21.08 -3.49 -0.64
C SER A 109 21.11 -3.24 0.87
N HIS A 110 19.97 -3.37 1.54
CA HIS A 110 19.84 -3.08 2.96
C HIS A 110 18.63 -3.78 3.57
N ARG A 111 18.62 -3.88 4.89
CA ARG A 111 17.45 -4.25 5.68
C ARG A 111 17.12 -3.12 6.64
N ALA A 112 15.91 -2.59 6.55
CA ALA A 112 15.39 -1.54 7.40
C ALA A 112 14.22 -2.04 8.24
N VAL A 113 14.18 -1.65 9.50
CA VAL A 113 13.07 -1.90 10.42
C VAL A 113 12.50 -0.57 10.88
N TYR A 114 11.19 -0.41 10.77
CA TYR A 114 10.48 0.79 11.20
C TYR A 114 9.48 0.44 12.29
N ASP A 115 9.51 1.18 13.39
CA ASP A 115 8.47 1.08 14.41
C ASP A 115 7.33 2.06 14.09
N LEU A 116 6.12 1.51 14.02
CA LEU A 116 4.93 2.25 13.63
C LEU A 116 4.17 2.75 14.86
N LYS A 117 3.71 3.99 14.81
CA LYS A 117 2.85 4.60 15.83
C LYS A 117 1.80 5.52 15.22
N LEU A 118 0.62 5.58 15.83
CA LEU A 118 -0.39 6.56 15.47
C LEU A 118 0.15 7.98 15.66
N ALA A 119 0.01 8.82 14.63
CA ALA A 119 0.42 10.21 14.67
C ALA A 119 -0.77 11.15 14.73
N LYS A 120 -1.82 10.84 13.97
CA LYS A 120 -3.07 11.61 13.94
C LYS A 120 -4.22 10.65 13.70
N SER A 121 -5.36 10.97 14.25
CA SER A 121 -6.64 10.29 14.01
C SER A 121 -7.72 11.37 13.90
N SER A 122 -8.72 11.14 13.06
CA SER A 122 -9.81 12.07 12.81
C SER A 122 -11.17 11.39 12.94
N GLY A 123 -12.21 12.20 13.19
CA GLY A 123 -13.59 11.74 13.36
C GLY A 123 -13.91 11.19 14.76
N SER A 124 -15.22 11.10 15.07
CA SER A 124 -15.72 10.65 16.38
C SER A 124 -15.59 9.14 16.63
N ARG A 125 -15.29 8.36 15.58
CA ARG A 125 -15.02 6.91 15.62
C ARG A 125 -13.61 6.57 15.10
N GLY A 126 -12.68 7.52 15.23
CA GLY A 126 -11.31 7.36 14.77
C GLY A 126 -10.56 6.27 15.56
N ILE A 127 -9.46 5.80 14.98
CA ILE A 127 -8.52 4.90 15.64
C ILE A 127 -7.97 5.58 16.90
N GLN A 128 -8.04 4.90 18.05
CA GLN A 128 -7.54 5.40 19.34
C GLN A 128 -6.06 5.08 19.53
N ALA A 129 -5.61 3.92 19.03
CA ALA A 129 -4.22 3.55 19.00
C ALA A 129 -3.88 2.75 17.75
N ALA A 130 -2.71 3.01 17.19
CA ALA A 130 -2.10 2.20 16.15
C ALA A 130 -0.65 1.98 16.54
N ARG A 131 -0.20 0.73 16.48
CA ARG A 131 1.21 0.37 16.66
C ARG A 131 1.58 -0.78 15.77
N GLY A 132 2.84 -0.90 15.41
CA GLY A 132 3.25 -1.94 14.49
C GLY A 132 4.72 -1.88 14.16
N ARG A 133 5.09 -2.63 13.13
CA ARG A 133 6.45 -2.66 12.60
C ARG A 133 6.43 -2.97 11.12
N ILE A 134 7.35 -2.34 10.39
CA ILE A 134 7.69 -2.69 9.00
C ILE A 134 9.08 -3.31 8.99
N LEU A 135 9.23 -4.41 8.26
CA LEU A 135 10.49 -4.95 7.78
C LEU A 135 10.56 -4.71 6.27
N TYR A 136 11.61 -4.03 5.84
CA TYR A 136 11.93 -3.77 4.44
C TYR A 136 13.31 -4.38 4.15
N ASP A 137 13.34 -5.51 3.46
CA ASP A 137 14.58 -6.23 3.13
C ASP A 137 14.80 -6.21 1.62
N PHE A 138 15.67 -5.30 1.19
CA PHE A 138 15.95 -5.03 -0.20
C PHE A 138 17.34 -5.54 -0.57
N SER A 139 17.41 -6.33 -1.63
CA SER A 139 18.67 -6.82 -2.17
C SER A 139 18.66 -6.81 -3.68
N GLY A 140 19.86 -6.76 -4.26
CA GLY A 140 20.01 -6.87 -5.69
C GLY A 140 21.16 -6.03 -6.20
N SER A 141 21.24 -5.97 -7.51
CA SER A 141 22.25 -5.20 -8.21
C SER A 141 21.71 -4.80 -9.59
N ALA A 142 22.44 -3.91 -10.25
CA ALA A 142 22.16 -3.60 -11.65
C ALA A 142 22.38 -4.81 -12.60
N CYS A 143 22.83 -5.96 -12.11
CA CYS A 143 23.10 -7.13 -12.94
C CYS A 143 22.11 -8.28 -12.69
N ASP A 144 21.63 -8.44 -11.46
CA ASP A 144 20.73 -9.54 -11.09
C ASP A 144 19.25 -9.11 -10.98
N GLY A 145 18.98 -7.82 -11.12
CA GLY A 145 17.71 -7.22 -10.71
C GLY A 145 17.64 -7.01 -9.21
N TYR A 146 16.46 -6.61 -8.75
CA TYR A 146 16.18 -6.17 -7.39
C TYR A 146 15.05 -7.00 -6.81
N GLU A 147 15.25 -7.50 -5.60
CA GLU A 147 14.28 -8.24 -4.81
C GLU A 147 13.96 -7.45 -3.54
N LEU A 148 12.68 -7.41 -3.19
CA LEU A 148 12.18 -6.82 -1.97
C LEU A 148 11.34 -7.84 -1.22
N HIS A 149 11.72 -8.18 0.00
CA HIS A 149 10.84 -8.80 0.97
C HIS A 149 10.31 -7.73 1.93
N PHE A 150 8.99 -7.55 1.91
CA PHE A 150 8.30 -6.58 2.74
C PHE A 150 7.39 -7.31 3.73
N ARG A 151 7.42 -6.88 4.99
CA ARG A 151 6.43 -7.31 5.97
C ARG A 151 5.98 -6.13 6.83
N GLN A 152 4.69 -5.93 6.94
CA GLN A 152 4.10 -4.95 7.83
C GLN A 152 3.14 -5.65 8.79
N VAL A 153 3.41 -5.53 10.09
CA VAL A 153 2.50 -5.96 11.14
C VAL A 153 1.95 -4.73 11.83
N SER A 154 0.63 -4.56 11.88
CA SER A 154 -0.02 -3.40 12.49
C SER A 154 -1.20 -3.86 13.35
N GLN A 155 -1.29 -3.33 14.55
CA GLN A 155 -2.43 -3.49 15.43
C GLN A 155 -3.16 -2.15 15.55
N LEU A 156 -4.43 -2.15 15.19
CA LEU A 156 -5.33 -1.00 15.26
C LEU A 156 -6.34 -1.22 16.39
N ASP A 157 -6.53 -0.21 17.23
CA ASP A 157 -7.50 -0.19 18.32
C ASP A 157 -8.46 0.99 18.13
N SER A 158 -9.76 0.68 18.09
CA SER A 158 -10.85 1.66 17.94
C SER A 158 -11.42 2.14 19.27
N GLY A 159 -10.95 1.61 20.41
CA GLY A 159 -11.47 1.93 21.75
C GLY A 159 -12.78 1.20 22.11
N GLU A 160 -13.37 0.43 21.19
CA GLU A 160 -14.61 -0.32 21.40
C GLU A 160 -14.34 -1.75 21.94
N GLY A 161 -13.17 -1.97 22.54
CA GLY A 161 -12.75 -3.26 23.13
C GLY A 161 -12.33 -4.32 22.10
N LYS A 162 -12.22 -3.95 20.81
CA LYS A 162 -11.74 -4.82 19.75
C LYS A 162 -10.52 -4.21 19.06
N THR A 163 -9.47 -5.01 18.97
CA THR A 163 -8.28 -4.68 18.17
C THR A 163 -8.25 -5.54 16.92
N ILE A 164 -7.71 -4.98 15.84
CA ILE A 164 -7.50 -5.69 14.57
C ILE A 164 -5.99 -5.80 14.37
N LEU A 165 -5.51 -7.03 14.23
CA LEU A 165 -4.14 -7.31 13.81
C LEU A 165 -4.11 -7.55 12.31
N SER A 166 -3.34 -6.76 11.57
CA SER A 166 -3.03 -6.95 10.16
C SER A 166 -1.56 -7.35 10.02
N ASP A 167 -1.28 -8.39 9.22
CA ASP A 167 0.06 -8.84 8.84
C ASP A 167 0.10 -8.97 7.31
N LEU A 168 0.66 -7.95 6.65
CA LEU A 168 0.90 -7.94 5.22
C LEU A 168 2.32 -8.44 4.95
N ARG A 169 2.44 -9.43 4.08
CA ARG A 169 3.72 -10.00 3.63
C ARG A 169 3.76 -9.92 2.11
N SER A 170 4.85 -9.43 1.55
CA SER A 170 5.03 -9.37 0.11
C SER A 170 6.46 -9.68 -0.28
N THR A 171 6.63 -10.36 -1.41
CA THR A 171 7.91 -10.48 -2.10
C THR A 171 7.74 -10.00 -3.54
N THR A 172 8.62 -9.12 -3.97
CA THR A 172 8.65 -8.64 -5.35
C THR A 172 10.04 -8.77 -5.94
N TRP A 173 10.13 -9.01 -7.25
CA TRP A 173 11.36 -8.97 -8.01
C TRP A 173 11.18 -8.15 -9.28
N GLU A 174 12.12 -7.25 -9.56
CA GLU A 174 12.16 -6.41 -10.75
C GLU A 174 13.53 -6.54 -11.42
N ASN A 175 13.57 -6.74 -12.73
CA ASN A 175 14.85 -6.78 -13.44
C ASN A 175 15.43 -5.38 -13.68
N THR A 176 16.71 -5.31 -14.03
CA THR A 176 17.46 -4.05 -14.14
C THR A 176 16.83 -3.01 -15.08
N ASP A 177 16.35 -3.45 -16.25
CA ASP A 177 15.74 -2.57 -17.25
C ASP A 177 14.24 -2.32 -17.00
N ALA A 178 13.71 -2.85 -15.89
CA ALA A 178 12.30 -2.78 -15.52
C ALA A 178 11.35 -3.34 -16.61
N SER A 179 11.80 -4.26 -17.45
CA SER A 179 10.93 -4.97 -18.41
C SER A 179 10.14 -6.11 -17.79
N LYS A 180 10.54 -6.61 -16.62
CA LYS A 180 9.91 -7.74 -15.92
C LYS A 180 9.73 -7.42 -14.45
N PHE A 181 8.53 -7.69 -13.95
CA PHE A 181 8.15 -7.57 -12.56
C PHE A 181 7.42 -8.84 -12.11
N ARG A 182 7.80 -9.38 -10.97
CA ARG A 182 7.15 -10.52 -10.32
C ARG A 182 6.74 -10.10 -8.93
N PHE A 183 5.55 -10.50 -8.50
CA PHE A 183 5.00 -10.08 -7.24
C PHE A 183 4.17 -11.19 -6.61
N ASN A 184 4.29 -11.31 -5.29
CA ASN A 184 3.35 -12.05 -4.48
C ASN A 184 3.06 -11.27 -3.20
N SER A 185 1.86 -11.46 -2.66
CA SER A 185 1.49 -10.90 -1.37
C SER A 185 0.45 -11.74 -0.66
N GLU A 186 0.50 -11.75 0.67
CA GLU A 186 -0.47 -12.36 1.55
C GLU A 186 -0.86 -11.34 2.63
N ASN A 187 -2.16 -11.16 2.86
CA ASN A 187 -2.68 -10.30 3.92
C ASN A 187 -3.43 -11.16 4.93
N LEU A 188 -2.98 -11.13 6.19
CA LEU A 188 -3.64 -11.83 7.29
C LEU A 188 -4.33 -10.83 8.21
N LEU A 189 -5.58 -11.13 8.57
CA LEU A 189 -6.30 -10.45 9.62
C LEU A 189 -6.57 -11.39 10.79
N ASN A 190 -6.11 -11.00 11.98
CA ASN A 190 -6.24 -11.82 13.18
C ASN A 190 -5.83 -13.28 12.90
N ASP A 191 -4.65 -13.41 12.27
CA ASP A 191 -4.02 -14.68 11.84
C ASP A 191 -4.78 -15.49 10.77
N LYS A 192 -5.79 -14.89 10.13
CA LYS A 192 -6.51 -15.51 9.02
C LYS A 192 -6.15 -14.85 7.70
N VAL A 193 -5.72 -15.64 6.73
CA VAL A 193 -5.49 -15.16 5.36
C VAL A 193 -6.80 -14.61 4.80
N THR A 194 -6.75 -13.36 4.34
CA THR A 194 -7.89 -12.64 3.75
C THR A 194 -7.68 -12.37 2.28
N ASP A 195 -6.45 -12.04 1.89
CA ASP A 195 -6.09 -11.82 0.49
C ASP A 195 -4.78 -12.53 0.14
N THR A 196 -4.69 -12.99 -1.11
CA THR A 196 -3.45 -13.51 -1.68
C THR A 196 -3.36 -13.13 -3.15
N VAL A 197 -2.19 -12.62 -3.53
CA VAL A 197 -1.86 -12.26 -4.91
C VAL A 197 -0.59 -12.99 -5.30
N ASP A 198 -0.56 -13.50 -6.53
CA ASP A 198 0.62 -14.07 -7.15
C ASP A 198 0.55 -13.78 -8.64
N GLY A 199 1.59 -13.16 -9.20
CA GLY A 199 1.59 -12.81 -10.60
C GLY A 199 2.91 -12.24 -11.11
N SER A 200 2.87 -11.88 -12.38
CA SER A 200 3.97 -11.21 -13.07
C SER A 200 3.46 -10.21 -14.10
N ALA A 201 4.30 -9.23 -14.40
CA ALA A 201 4.09 -8.23 -15.43
C ALA A 201 5.33 -8.17 -16.34
N GLU A 202 5.12 -8.16 -17.66
CA GLU A 202 6.19 -8.12 -18.65
C GLU A 202 5.88 -7.07 -19.73
N ARG A 203 6.84 -6.18 -19.99
CA ARG A 203 6.77 -5.19 -21.06
C ARG A 203 6.83 -5.93 -22.41
N GLY A 204 5.81 -5.71 -23.24
CA GLY A 204 5.72 -6.16 -24.62
C GLY A 204 5.61 -5.00 -25.60
N ALA A 205 5.44 -5.30 -26.89
CA ALA A 205 5.42 -4.29 -27.95
C ALA A 205 4.23 -3.31 -27.86
N SER A 206 3.09 -3.74 -27.29
CA SER A 206 1.84 -2.99 -27.27
C SER A 206 1.39 -2.54 -25.87
N GLY A 207 2.25 -2.70 -24.85
CA GLY A 207 1.89 -2.45 -23.45
C GLY A 207 2.61 -3.40 -22.50
N VAL A 208 2.19 -3.39 -21.24
CA VAL A 208 2.67 -4.35 -20.23
C VAL A 208 1.62 -5.43 -20.06
N LYS A 209 1.99 -6.68 -20.32
CA LYS A 209 1.13 -7.84 -20.11
C LYS A 209 1.25 -8.30 -18.67
N VAL A 210 0.13 -8.40 -17.97
CA VAL A 210 0.03 -8.91 -16.60
C VAL A 210 -0.61 -10.29 -16.61
N GLY A 211 0.01 -11.25 -15.92
CA GLY A 211 -0.55 -12.56 -15.63
C GLY A 211 -0.70 -12.76 -14.12
N LEU A 212 -1.91 -13.05 -13.66
CA LEU A 212 -2.20 -13.44 -12.28
C LEU A 212 -2.43 -14.95 -12.21
N ASN A 213 -1.86 -15.57 -11.17
CA ASN A 213 -2.13 -16.95 -10.77
C ASN A 213 -3.09 -16.99 -9.57
N LYS A 214 -3.04 -15.98 -8.70
CA LYS A 214 -3.92 -15.78 -7.54
C LYS A 214 -4.39 -14.31 -7.49
N PRO A 215 -5.60 -14.03 -6.94
CA PRO A 215 -6.55 -14.98 -6.35
C PRO A 215 -7.26 -15.87 -7.38
N THR A 216 -7.33 -15.42 -8.64
CA THR A 216 -7.84 -16.19 -9.78
C THR A 216 -6.88 -16.06 -10.95
N SER A 217 -6.82 -17.09 -11.80
CA SER A 217 -5.97 -17.01 -12.98
C SER A 217 -6.57 -16.02 -13.98
N LYS A 218 -5.79 -14.99 -14.34
CA LYS A 218 -6.24 -13.90 -15.22
C LYS A 218 -5.08 -13.36 -16.02
N THR A 219 -5.36 -12.81 -17.19
CA THR A 219 -4.40 -12.05 -17.97
C THR A 219 -5.06 -10.78 -18.48
N PHE A 220 -4.36 -9.67 -18.39
CA PHE A 220 -4.79 -8.37 -18.90
C PHE A 220 -3.58 -7.52 -19.28
N ASN A 221 -3.81 -6.39 -19.93
CA ASN A 221 -2.77 -5.44 -20.27
C ASN A 221 -2.95 -4.16 -19.47
N VAL A 222 -1.84 -3.56 -19.06
CA VAL A 222 -1.77 -2.18 -18.55
C VAL A 222 -0.97 -1.33 -19.56
N PRO A 223 -1.08 0.01 -19.50
CA PRO A 223 -0.44 0.92 -20.45
C PRO A 223 1.08 0.67 -20.61
N ALA A 224 1.67 1.08 -21.72
CA ALA A 224 3.10 0.85 -21.96
C ALA A 224 4.01 1.69 -21.04
N ASP A 225 3.50 2.81 -20.57
CA ASP A 225 4.20 3.83 -19.78
C ASP A 225 4.12 3.60 -18.26
N VAL A 226 3.49 2.51 -17.78
CA VAL A 226 3.50 2.21 -16.34
C VAL A 226 4.93 2.03 -15.84
N VAL A 227 5.14 2.38 -14.59
CA VAL A 227 6.42 2.26 -13.89
C VAL A 227 6.27 1.22 -12.77
N PHE A 228 7.26 0.32 -12.64
CA PHE A 228 7.32 -0.64 -11.54
C PHE A 228 7.98 -0.02 -10.29
N PRO A 229 7.79 -0.58 -9.08
CA PRO A 229 8.18 0.08 -7.83
C PRO A 229 9.67 0.48 -7.74
N THR A 230 10.60 -0.38 -8.19
CA THR A 230 12.04 -0.09 -8.11
C THR A 230 12.44 0.95 -9.14
N GLU A 231 11.92 0.84 -10.36
CA GLU A 231 12.03 1.87 -11.39
C GLU A 231 11.49 3.22 -10.92
N HIS A 232 10.34 3.23 -10.24
CA HIS A 232 9.73 4.45 -9.70
C HIS A 232 10.66 5.12 -8.70
N MET A 233 11.23 4.35 -7.75
CA MET A 233 12.22 4.85 -6.80
C MET A 233 13.44 5.47 -7.51
N ARG A 234 13.98 4.80 -8.54
CA ARG A 234 15.12 5.33 -9.32
C ARG A 234 14.75 6.64 -10.01
N ARG A 235 13.57 6.72 -10.64
CA ARG A 235 13.09 7.94 -11.33
C ARG A 235 12.90 9.11 -10.36
N ILE A 236 12.45 8.85 -9.14
CA ILE A 236 12.35 9.88 -8.08
C ILE A 236 13.75 10.41 -7.73
N ILE A 237 14.74 9.54 -7.51
CA ILE A 237 16.11 9.95 -7.17
C ILE A 237 16.76 10.72 -8.33
N GLU A 238 16.58 10.26 -9.57
CA GLU A 238 17.08 10.95 -10.77
C GLU A 238 16.48 12.35 -10.89
N ALA A 239 15.17 12.48 -10.68
CA ALA A 239 14.49 13.77 -10.70
C ALA A 239 14.96 14.70 -9.58
N ALA A 240 15.11 14.18 -8.36
CA ALA A 240 15.59 14.93 -7.20
C ALA A 240 17.01 15.48 -7.44
N ARG A 241 17.91 14.64 -7.97
CA ARG A 241 19.27 15.04 -8.38
C ARG A 241 19.27 16.10 -9.48
N ALA A 242 18.30 16.03 -10.39
CA ALA A 242 18.11 17.02 -11.46
C ALA A 242 17.39 18.30 -10.99
N GLY A 243 17.05 18.42 -9.71
CA GLY A 243 16.34 19.58 -9.16
C GLY A 243 14.87 19.67 -9.56
N LYS A 244 14.27 18.58 -10.08
CA LYS A 244 12.84 18.51 -10.36
C LYS A 244 12.08 18.28 -9.06
N THR A 245 10.92 18.92 -8.95
CA THR A 245 10.11 18.91 -7.72
C THR A 245 8.80 18.13 -7.85
N ILE A 246 8.38 17.78 -9.07
CA ILE A 246 7.13 17.08 -9.35
C ILE A 246 7.37 15.97 -10.39
N LEU A 247 6.80 14.79 -10.14
CA LEU A 247 6.72 13.69 -11.08
C LEU A 247 5.34 13.06 -11.05
N GLU A 248 4.88 12.61 -12.22
CA GLU A 248 3.63 11.85 -12.35
C GLU A 248 3.88 10.60 -13.18
N PHE A 249 3.46 9.45 -12.65
CA PHE A 249 3.56 8.18 -13.35
C PHE A 249 2.35 7.30 -13.07
N PRO A 250 1.85 6.53 -14.05
CA PRO A 250 1.08 5.34 -13.74
C PRO A 250 2.01 4.33 -13.07
N VAL A 251 1.66 3.84 -11.88
CA VAL A 251 2.44 2.85 -11.13
C VAL A 251 1.64 1.55 -11.01
N TYR A 252 2.27 0.46 -11.41
CA TYR A 252 1.75 -0.90 -11.23
C TYR A 252 2.64 -1.63 -10.22
N ASP A 253 2.10 -1.94 -9.05
CA ASP A 253 2.82 -2.55 -7.94
C ASP A 253 2.33 -3.96 -7.56
N GLY A 254 1.30 -4.46 -8.25
CA GLY A 254 0.71 -5.78 -7.98
C GLY A 254 -0.11 -5.85 -6.68
N SER A 255 -0.46 -4.71 -6.07
CA SER A 255 -1.29 -4.65 -4.87
C SER A 255 -2.78 -4.82 -5.16
N ASP A 256 -3.58 -4.94 -4.10
CA ASP A 256 -5.06 -4.96 -4.13
C ASP A 256 -5.65 -5.94 -5.16
N GLY A 257 -5.41 -7.24 -4.93
CA GLY A 257 -5.82 -8.30 -5.84
C GLY A 257 -4.96 -8.44 -7.11
N GLY A 258 -3.99 -7.55 -7.31
CA GLY A 258 -3.06 -7.57 -8.45
C GLY A 258 -3.60 -6.89 -9.72
N GLU A 259 -4.81 -6.33 -9.68
CA GLU A 259 -5.45 -5.71 -10.84
C GLU A 259 -5.34 -4.18 -10.87
N LYS A 260 -5.05 -3.57 -9.71
CA LYS A 260 -5.05 -2.12 -9.61
C LYS A 260 -3.86 -1.48 -10.32
N LEU A 261 -4.16 -0.35 -10.95
CA LEU A 261 -3.21 0.59 -11.51
C LEU A 261 -3.45 1.93 -10.83
N TYR A 262 -2.41 2.50 -10.23
CA TYR A 262 -2.49 3.81 -9.61
C TYR A 262 -1.91 4.88 -10.53
N HIS A 263 -2.51 6.06 -10.54
CA HIS A 263 -1.81 7.27 -10.91
C HIS A 263 -1.11 7.82 -9.67
N THR A 264 0.16 8.18 -9.78
CA THR A 264 0.90 8.78 -8.67
C THR A 264 1.27 10.22 -8.98
N LEU A 265 1.16 11.08 -7.96
CA LEU A 265 1.78 12.40 -7.93
C LEU A 265 2.87 12.36 -6.88
N THR A 266 4.12 12.55 -7.30
CA THR A 266 5.26 12.67 -6.40
C THR A 266 5.70 14.11 -6.30
N VAL A 267 5.74 14.63 -5.07
CA VAL A 267 6.29 15.94 -4.72
C VAL A 267 7.62 15.74 -4.01
N ILE A 268 8.66 16.39 -4.52
CA ILE A 268 10.04 16.33 -4.02
C ILE A 268 10.38 17.71 -3.46
N GLY A 269 10.69 17.74 -2.16
CA GLY A 269 11.12 18.94 -1.44
C GLY A 269 12.56 19.34 -1.74
N ALA A 270 13.02 20.41 -1.09
CA ALA A 270 14.40 20.84 -1.19
C ALA A 270 15.38 19.77 -0.65
N ALA A 271 16.58 19.72 -1.23
CA ALA A 271 17.64 18.86 -0.74
C ALA A 271 18.02 19.22 0.70
N ILE A 272 18.13 18.20 1.55
CA ILE A 272 18.57 18.32 2.93
C ILE A 272 20.08 18.05 2.97
N ASP A 273 20.83 19.02 3.47
CA ASP A 273 22.29 18.93 3.59
C ASP A 273 22.69 17.77 4.53
N PRO A 274 23.73 16.97 4.20
CA PRO A 274 24.18 15.87 5.06
C PRO A 274 24.62 16.30 6.46
N ALA A 275 24.97 17.58 6.66
CA ALA A 275 25.28 18.16 7.96
C ALA A 275 24.03 18.30 8.85
N GLN A 276 22.83 18.36 8.27
CA GLN A 276 21.58 18.39 9.02
C GLN A 276 21.23 16.97 9.48
N LYS A 277 21.58 16.67 10.73
CA LYS A 277 21.33 15.36 11.37
C LYS A 277 20.16 15.47 12.35
N PRO A 278 19.06 14.71 12.14
CA PRO A 278 18.00 14.63 13.13
C PRO A 278 18.50 13.91 14.40
N ALA A 279 17.95 14.27 15.56
CA ALA A 279 18.43 13.76 16.85
C ALA A 279 18.36 12.22 16.98
N ASP A 280 17.31 11.60 16.41
CA ASP A 280 17.06 10.15 16.50
C ASP A 280 17.49 9.38 15.23
N ASP A 281 18.53 9.88 14.55
CA ASP A 281 18.95 9.33 13.27
C ASP A 281 19.79 8.05 13.40
N VAL A 282 19.15 6.89 13.26
CA VAL A 282 19.87 5.61 13.18
C VAL A 282 20.72 5.47 11.91
N THR A 283 20.41 6.20 10.82
CA THR A 283 21.21 6.18 9.59
C THR A 283 22.58 6.83 9.80
N GLY A 284 22.65 7.84 10.67
CA GLY A 284 23.88 8.56 10.99
C GLY A 284 24.95 7.72 11.70
N LYS A 285 24.61 6.50 12.11
CA LYS A 285 25.53 5.53 12.73
C LYS A 285 26.29 4.70 11.69
N ASP A 286 25.79 4.60 10.46
CA ASP A 286 26.41 3.80 9.40
C ASP A 286 27.32 4.68 8.51
N PRO A 287 28.62 4.37 8.38
CA PRO A 287 29.54 5.11 7.53
C PRO A 287 29.10 5.19 6.06
N ALA A 288 28.34 4.20 5.58
CA ALA A 288 27.83 4.18 4.21
C ALA A 288 26.82 5.30 3.93
N MET A 289 26.24 5.91 4.96
CA MET A 289 25.29 7.02 4.86
C MET A 289 25.95 8.40 4.96
N ALA A 290 27.25 8.44 5.30
CA ALA A 290 27.96 9.70 5.52
C ALA A 290 28.04 10.54 4.25
N GLY A 291 27.69 11.83 4.36
CA GLY A 291 27.77 12.78 3.25
C GLY A 291 26.69 12.64 2.17
N MET A 292 25.69 11.76 2.36
CA MET A 292 24.62 11.57 1.39
C MET A 292 23.54 12.65 1.50
N LEU A 293 23.14 13.21 0.36
CA LEU A 293 21.97 14.04 0.27
C LEU A 293 20.71 13.20 0.49
N ARG A 294 19.66 13.88 0.97
CA ARG A 294 18.32 13.32 1.02
C ARG A 294 17.28 14.38 0.73
N TRP A 295 16.09 13.95 0.35
CA TRP A 295 14.96 14.84 0.02
C TRP A 295 13.72 14.40 0.77
N PRO A 296 12.90 15.33 1.30
CA PRO A 296 11.52 15.02 1.64
C PRO A 296 10.78 14.67 0.36
N VAL A 297 10.14 13.52 0.32
CA VAL A 297 9.35 13.04 -0.81
C VAL A 297 7.96 12.70 -0.28
N THR A 298 6.93 13.13 -1.01
CA THR A 298 5.54 12.68 -0.79
C THR A 298 5.02 12.07 -2.07
N VAL A 299 4.57 10.83 -2.00
CA VAL A 299 3.92 10.13 -3.11
C VAL A 299 2.44 9.96 -2.77
N SER A 300 1.58 10.55 -3.59
CA SER A 300 0.13 10.45 -3.47
C SER A 300 -0.40 9.49 -4.53
N TYR A 301 -1.25 8.54 -4.14
CA TYR A 301 -1.80 7.49 -4.99
C TYR A 301 -3.27 7.77 -5.28
N PHE A 302 -3.63 7.67 -6.55
CA PHE A 302 -4.97 7.91 -7.07
C PHE A 302 -5.42 6.65 -7.80
N ASP A 303 -6.58 6.10 -7.45
CA ASP A 303 -7.19 5.03 -8.24
C ASP A 303 -7.42 5.53 -9.68
N LYS A 304 -7.00 4.75 -10.67
CA LYS A 304 -7.36 5.02 -12.06
C LYS A 304 -8.84 4.76 -12.26
N LYS A 305 -9.61 5.80 -12.61
CA LYS A 305 -11.04 5.67 -12.93
C LYS A 305 -11.22 5.65 -14.44
N SER A 306 -12.45 5.45 -14.93
CA SER A 306 -12.71 5.64 -16.36
C SER A 306 -12.45 7.10 -16.73
N GLU A 307 -12.00 7.37 -17.96
CA GLU A 307 -11.73 8.74 -18.45
C GLU A 307 -12.94 9.68 -18.25
N ASP A 308 -14.17 9.15 -18.39
CA ASP A 308 -15.41 9.89 -18.15
C ASP A 308 -15.60 10.30 -16.67
N SER A 309 -15.11 9.46 -15.74
CA SER A 309 -15.17 9.72 -14.30
C SER A 309 -14.08 10.70 -13.83
N GLU A 310 -12.95 10.76 -14.54
CA GLU A 310 -11.83 11.68 -14.24
C GLU A 310 -12.11 13.10 -14.73
N ARG A 311 -12.90 13.26 -15.80
CA ARG A 311 -13.27 14.57 -16.36
C ARG A 311 -14.26 15.39 -15.52
N THR A 312 -14.86 14.81 -14.48
CA THR A 312 -16.03 15.39 -13.80
C THR A 312 -15.88 15.64 -12.29
N GLY A 313 -14.67 15.48 -11.71
CA GLY A 313 -14.50 15.73 -10.28
C GLY A 313 -13.06 16.02 -9.82
N GLU A 314 -12.95 16.68 -8.67
CA GLU A 314 -11.71 16.76 -7.89
C GLU A 314 -11.43 15.38 -7.28
N GLN A 315 -10.32 14.75 -7.67
CA GLN A 315 -9.90 13.48 -7.07
C GLN A 315 -8.91 13.73 -5.95
N THR A 316 -9.23 13.25 -4.75
CA THR A 316 -8.28 13.17 -3.63
C THR A 316 -7.50 11.85 -3.69
N PRO A 317 -6.26 11.81 -3.19
CA PRO A 317 -5.53 10.56 -3.14
C PRO A 317 -6.22 9.56 -2.21
N VAL A 318 -6.23 8.29 -2.61
CA VAL A 318 -6.69 7.20 -1.76
C VAL A 318 -5.68 6.89 -0.66
N TYR A 319 -4.41 7.20 -0.90
CA TYR A 319 -3.31 6.97 0.02
C TYR A 319 -2.18 7.97 -0.27
N ALA A 320 -1.48 8.44 0.75
CA ALA A 320 -0.22 9.14 0.55
C ALA A 320 0.85 8.63 1.50
N ILE A 321 2.09 8.59 1.02
CA ILE A 321 3.26 8.27 1.82
C ILE A 321 4.26 9.41 1.72
N ALA A 322 4.70 9.93 2.87
CA ALA A 322 5.80 10.87 2.94
C ALA A 322 7.00 10.24 3.66
N PHE A 323 8.20 10.58 3.20
CA PHE A 323 9.46 10.05 3.72
C PHE A 323 10.62 10.95 3.34
N GLU A 324 11.74 10.84 4.05
CA GLU A 324 13.02 11.37 3.58
C GLU A 324 13.76 10.28 2.81
N LEU A 325 14.09 10.55 1.55
CA LEU A 325 14.75 9.62 0.63
C LEU A 325 16.22 9.98 0.43
N TYR A 326 17.12 9.06 0.79
CA TYR A 326 18.54 9.20 0.49
C TYR A 326 18.86 8.83 -0.97
N GLU A 327 19.96 9.36 -1.48
CA GLU A 327 20.47 9.10 -2.83
C GLU A 327 20.69 7.63 -3.21
N ASN A 328 20.80 6.75 -2.22
CA ASN A 328 21.01 5.32 -2.39
C ASN A 328 19.71 4.49 -2.25
N GLY A 329 18.55 5.13 -2.15
CA GLY A 329 17.25 4.47 -2.05
C GLY A 329 16.78 4.11 -0.65
N ILE A 330 17.58 4.39 0.39
CA ILE A 330 17.15 4.19 1.78
C ILE A 330 16.20 5.32 2.16
N SER A 331 15.10 4.96 2.84
CA SER A 331 14.10 5.91 3.30
C SER A 331 14.07 5.97 4.83
N ARG A 332 13.63 7.10 5.37
CA ARG A 332 13.39 7.29 6.81
C ARG A 332 12.22 8.21 7.05
N ALA A 333 11.85 8.36 8.33
CA ALA A 333 10.82 9.29 8.78
C ALA A 333 9.50 9.10 8.00
N LEU A 334 9.04 7.85 7.95
CA LEU A 334 7.86 7.50 7.17
C LEU A 334 6.61 8.13 7.80
N VAL A 335 5.71 8.61 6.95
CA VAL A 335 4.37 9.04 7.30
C VAL A 335 3.42 8.38 6.32
N LEU A 336 2.62 7.45 6.80
CA LEU A 336 1.60 6.74 6.05
C LEU A 336 0.26 7.44 6.32
N ASP A 337 -0.28 8.13 5.33
CA ASP A 337 -1.53 8.87 5.42
C ASP A 337 -2.67 8.08 4.76
N TYR A 338 -3.58 7.60 5.60
CA TYR A 338 -4.77 6.86 5.20
C TYR A 338 -6.03 7.75 5.15
N ASN A 339 -5.85 9.08 5.09
CA ASN A 339 -6.87 10.13 5.18
C ASN A 339 -7.52 10.25 6.57
N ASP A 340 -8.10 9.16 7.09
CA ASP A 340 -8.80 9.18 8.37
C ASP A 340 -7.83 9.20 9.57
N PHE A 341 -6.66 8.62 9.38
CA PHE A 341 -5.58 8.58 10.36
C PHE A 341 -4.23 8.52 9.66
N THR A 342 -3.19 8.93 10.40
CA THR A 342 -1.82 8.95 9.92
C THR A 342 -0.96 8.12 10.86
N ILE A 343 -0.13 7.24 10.31
CA ILE A 343 0.86 6.46 11.04
C ILE A 343 2.26 7.03 10.75
N LYS A 344 3.03 7.28 11.80
CA LYS A 344 4.47 7.55 11.68
C LYS A 344 5.25 6.25 11.79
N GLY A 345 6.24 6.09 10.92
CA GLY A 345 7.22 4.99 10.96
C GLY A 345 8.62 5.52 11.22
N ASP A 346 9.10 5.31 12.44
CA ASP A 346 10.46 5.69 12.83
C ASP A 346 11.42 4.56 12.47
N LEU A 347 12.48 4.87 11.72
CA LEU A 347 13.52 3.88 11.39
C LEU A 347 14.27 3.52 12.68
N SER A 348 14.10 2.28 13.16
CA SER A 348 14.68 1.80 14.42
C SER A 348 15.89 0.90 14.23
N SER A 349 16.04 0.28 13.05
CA SER A 349 17.24 -0.48 12.68
C SER A 349 17.54 -0.33 11.19
N LEU A 350 18.82 -0.23 10.86
CA LEU A 350 19.34 -0.27 9.50
C LEU A 350 20.56 -1.18 9.45
N GLU A 351 20.52 -2.18 8.57
CA GLU A 351 21.62 -3.09 8.27
C GLU A 351 21.98 -2.96 6.79
N MET A 352 23.20 -2.52 6.49
CA MET A 352 23.71 -2.48 5.12
C MET A 352 24.10 -3.88 4.66
N LYS A 353 23.58 -4.32 3.52
CA LYS A 353 23.91 -5.62 2.93
C LYS A 353 24.99 -5.44 1.88
N LYS A 354 25.86 -6.44 1.73
CA LYS A 354 26.86 -6.44 0.65
C LYS A 354 26.14 -6.47 -0.70
N ALA A 355 26.47 -5.51 -1.57
CA ALA A 355 26.02 -5.55 -2.94
C ALA A 355 26.61 -6.77 -3.64
N LYS A 356 25.78 -7.50 -4.39
CA LYS A 356 26.27 -8.57 -5.25
C LYS A 356 27.03 -7.93 -6.42
N VAL A 357 28.30 -8.30 -6.58
CA VAL A 357 29.14 -7.81 -7.67
C VAL A 357 28.66 -8.47 -8.97
N CYS A 358 28.48 -7.67 -10.01
CA CYS A 358 28.22 -8.14 -11.36
C CYS A 358 29.32 -9.12 -11.78
N GLN A 359 28.92 -10.33 -12.20
CA GLN A 359 29.86 -11.33 -12.70
C GLN A 359 30.27 -11.05 -14.13
#